data_AF-A0A7W0GW18-F1
#
_entry.id   AF-A0A7W0GW18-F1
#
_cell.length_a   1.000
_cell.length_b   1.000
_cell.length_c   1.000
_cell.angle_alpha   90.00
_cell.angle_beta   90.00
_cell.angle_gamma   90.00
#
_symmetry.space_group_name_H-M   'P 1'
#
loop_
_entity.id
_entity.type
_entity.pdbx_description
1 polymer ?
#
loop_
_entity_poly.entity_id
_entity_poly.type
_entity_poly.pdbx_seq_one_letter_code
_entity_poly.pdbx_strand_id
1 'polypeptide(L)'
;MTLEGLNALPRPDAGDRLHSCCGSSRWVEGMLLRRPFASVEALLAAADDVWRETGPADWDEAFAHHPRIGERHAAAPASAAAQA
;
A
#
# COMPACT_ATOMS: atom_id res chain seq x y z
N MET A 1 9.06 5.75 6.27
CA MET A 1 9.57 4.37 6.05
C MET A 1 10.45 4.42 4.81
N THR A 2 11.61 3.76 4.83
CA THR A 2 12.53 3.66 3.69
C THR A 2 12.26 2.40 2.86
N LEU A 3 12.82 2.33 1.65
CA LEU A 3 12.71 1.16 0.78
C LEU A 3 13.35 -0.09 1.40
N GLU A 4 14.55 0.06 1.96
CA GLU A 4 15.28 -0.99 2.63
C GLU A 4 14.50 -1.49 3.85
N GLY A 5 13.87 -0.57 4.58
CA GLY A 5 13.00 -0.89 5.70
C GLY A 5 11.83 -1.77 5.27
N LEU A 6 11.13 -1.41 4.20
CA LEU A 6 10.05 -2.23 3.64
C LEU A 6 10.54 -3.61 3.20
N ASN A 7 11.70 -3.68 2.55
CA ASN A 7 12.31 -4.94 2.09
C ASN A 7 12.72 -5.85 3.25
N ALA A 8 13.10 -5.30 4.40
CA ALA A 8 13.54 -6.06 5.56
C ALA A 8 12.40 -6.53 6.47
N LEU A 9 11.19 -5.98 6.35
CA LEU A 9 10.06 -6.34 7.21
C LEU A 9 9.64 -7.81 7.02
N PRO A 10 9.23 -8.50 8.09
CA PRO A 10 8.48 -9.75 7.99
C PRO A 10 7.30 -9.61 7.02
N ARG A 11 6.93 -10.71 6.38
CA ARG A 11 5.83 -10.71 5.39
C ARG A 11 4.53 -10.11 5.95
N PRO A 12 4.06 -10.45 7.16
CA PRO A 12 2.84 -9.85 7.73
C PRO A 12 2.95 -8.33 7.87
N ASP A 13 4.01 -7.85 8.52
CA ASP A 13 4.21 -6.42 8.79
C ASP A 13 4.33 -5.57 7.51
N ALA A 14 4.99 -6.11 6.49
CA ALA A 14 5.03 -5.46 5.19
C ALA A 14 3.68 -5.50 4.46
N GLY A 15 2.91 -6.56 4.67
CA GLY A 15 1.54 -6.68 4.18
C GLY A 15 0.67 -5.57 4.73
N ASP A 16 0.67 -5.39 6.05
CA ASP A 16 -0.05 -4.30 6.73
C ASP A 16 0.37 -2.93 6.19
N ARG A 17 1.67 -2.75 5.94
CA ARG A 17 2.18 -1.51 5.40
C ARG A 17 1.72 -1.26 3.96
N LEU A 18 1.76 -2.26 3.10
CA LEU A 18 1.27 -2.16 1.72
C LEU A 18 -0.24 -1.95 1.71
N HIS A 19 -0.98 -2.62 2.61
CA HIS A 19 -2.43 -2.49 2.75
C HIS A 19 -2.84 -1.08 3.18
N SER A 20 -2.03 -0.40 3.98
CA SER A 20 -2.25 1.02 4.32
C SER A 20 -2.13 1.97 3.11
N CYS A 21 -1.48 1.53 2.01
CA CYS A 21 -1.35 2.28 0.76
C CYS A 21 -2.49 1.97 -0.22
N CYS A 22 -2.87 0.70 -0.33
CA CYS A 22 -3.94 0.23 -1.21
C CYS A 22 -4.70 -0.88 -0.51
N GLY A 23 -6.02 -0.71 -0.37
CA GLY A 23 -6.86 -1.66 0.34
C GLY A 23 -7.22 -2.94 -0.42
N SER A 24 -6.65 -3.17 -1.60
CA SER A 24 -6.86 -4.42 -2.34
C SER A 24 -5.96 -5.52 -1.80
N SER A 25 -6.55 -6.60 -1.28
CA SER A 25 -5.82 -7.78 -0.81
C SER A 25 -5.00 -8.43 -1.94
N ARG A 26 -5.57 -8.48 -3.16
CA ARG A 26 -4.88 -9.00 -4.34
C ARG A 26 -3.64 -8.16 -4.70
N TRP A 27 -3.76 -6.84 -4.63
CA TRP A 27 -2.63 -5.95 -4.90
C TRP A 27 -1.52 -6.11 -3.85
N VAL A 28 -1.89 -6.17 -2.57
CA VAL A 28 -0.93 -6.36 -1.46
C VAL A 28 -0.16 -7.67 -1.62
N GLU A 29 -0.86 -8.77 -1.91
CA GLU A 29 -0.23 -10.07 -2.12
C GLU A 29 0.72 -10.05 -3.33
N GLY A 30 0.31 -9.43 -4.45
CA GLY A 30 1.16 -9.25 -5.61
C GLY A 30 2.44 -8.47 -5.30
N MET A 31 2.34 -7.40 -4.52
CA MET A 31 3.49 -6.61 -4.08
C MET A 31 4.40 -7.38 -3.12
N LEU A 32 3.84 -8.15 -2.19
CA LEU A 32 4.62 -9.01 -1.29
C LEU A 32 5.41 -10.07 -2.04
N LEU A 33 4.87 -10.61 -3.13
CA LEU A 33 5.55 -11.59 -3.99
C LEU A 33 6.69 -10.98 -4.83
N ARG A 34 6.64 -9.67 -5.11
CA ARG A 34 7.66 -8.94 -5.89
C ARG A 34 8.82 -8.40 -5.04
N ARG A 35 8.71 -8.44 -3.71
CA ARG A 35 9.81 -8.07 -2.82
C ARG A 35 10.97 -9.07 -2.92
N PRO A 36 12.23 -8.62 -2.75
CA PRO A 36 12.65 -7.25 -2.47
C PRO A 36 12.73 -6.37 -3.73
N PHE A 37 12.52 -5.06 -3.57
CA PHE A 37 12.65 -4.08 -4.64
C PHE A 37 14.05 -3.45 -4.67
N ALA A 38 14.65 -3.33 -5.85
CA ALA A 38 16.00 -2.81 -6.01
C ALA A 38 16.09 -1.27 -5.91
N SER A 39 15.00 -0.56 -6.22
CA SER A 39 14.91 0.90 -6.13
C SER A 39 13.45 1.34 -5.94
N VAL A 40 13.24 2.63 -5.69
CA VAL A 40 11.89 3.21 -5.59
C VAL A 40 11.18 3.13 -6.93
N GLU A 41 11.88 3.32 -8.03
CA GLU A 41 11.35 3.19 -9.40
C GLU A 41 10.89 1.75 -9.65
N ALA A 42 11.65 0.75 -9.21
CA ALA A 42 11.25 -0.65 -9.33
C ALA A 42 10.01 -0.99 -8.49
N LEU A 43 9.91 -0.40 -7.29
CA LEU A 43 8.71 -0.51 -6.44
C LEU A 43 7.47 0.07 -7.14
N LEU A 44 7.59 1.28 -7.69
CA LEU A 44 6.47 1.96 -8.37
C LEU A 44 6.06 1.24 -9.65
N ALA A 45 7.03 0.76 -10.45
CA ALA A 45 6.74 -0.03 -11.64
C ALA A 45 6.00 -1.34 -11.28
N ALA A 46 6.45 -2.04 -10.24
CA ALA A 46 5.76 -3.23 -9.76
C ALA A 46 4.34 -2.93 -9.24
N ALA A 47 4.16 -1.80 -8.54
CA ALA A 47 2.85 -1.35 -8.08
C ALA A 47 1.86 -1.16 -9.23
N ASP A 48 2.30 -0.49 -10.30
CA ASP A 48 1.50 -0.27 -11.49
C ASP A 48 1.18 -1.58 -12.23
N ASP A 49 2.16 -2.48 -12.35
CA ASP A 49 1.97 -3.77 -13.02
C ASP A 49 0.98 -4.65 -12.25
N VAL A 50 1.15 -4.76 -10.94
CA VAL A 50 0.22 -5.52 -10.08
C VAL A 50 -1.18 -4.90 -10.13
N TRP A 51 -1.29 -3.57 -10.12
CA TRP A 51 -2.57 -2.90 -10.24
C TRP A 51 -3.27 -3.22 -11.57
N ARG A 52 -2.54 -3.26 -12.69
CA ARG A 52 -3.07 -3.68 -14.00
C ARG A 52 -3.59 -5.12 -14.02
N GLU A 53 -3.13 -5.98 -13.11
CA GLU A 53 -3.57 -7.36 -12.95
C GLU A 53 -4.78 -7.52 -12.00
N THR A 54 -5.24 -6.43 -11.37
CA THR A 54 -6.46 -6.42 -10.53
C THR A 54 -7.72 -6.19 -11.37
N GLY A 55 -8.87 -6.58 -10.83
CA GLY A 55 -10.17 -6.43 -11.49
C GLY A 55 -11.21 -5.72 -10.62
N PRO A 56 -12.46 -5.60 -11.11
CA PRO A 56 -13.51 -4.82 -10.46
C PRO A 56 -13.72 -5.14 -8.97
N ALA A 57 -13.71 -6.43 -8.59
CA ALA A 57 -13.88 -6.83 -7.19
C ALA A 57 -12.73 -6.35 -6.28
N ASP A 58 -11.50 -6.37 -6.80
CA ASP A 58 -10.31 -5.89 -6.08
C ASP A 58 -10.32 -4.36 -5.95
N TRP A 59 -10.86 -3.66 -6.98
CA TRP A 59 -11.03 -2.21 -6.94
C TRP A 59 -12.10 -1.80 -5.92
N ASP A 60 -13.22 -2.51 -5.88
CA ASP A 60 -14.28 -2.29 -4.90
C ASP A 60 -13.77 -2.45 -3.47
N GLU A 61 -12.96 -3.49 -3.22
CA GLU A 61 -12.27 -3.69 -1.94
C GLU A 61 -11.34 -2.51 -1.61
N ALA A 62 -10.49 -2.11 -2.56
CA ALA A 62 -9.59 -0.97 -2.38
C ALA A 62 -10.34 0.32 -2.03
N PHE A 63 -11.44 0.60 -2.72
CA PHE A 63 -12.24 1.80 -2.47
C PHE A 63 -13.02 1.72 -1.17
N ALA A 64 -13.51 0.55 -0.77
CA ALA A 64 -14.20 0.35 0.50
C ALA A 64 -13.28 0.57 1.71
N HIS A 65 -11.97 0.39 1.55
CA HIS A 65 -10.99 0.68 2.59
C HIS A 65 -10.84 2.20 2.86
N HIS A 66 -11.14 3.06 1.90
CA HIS A 66 -11.00 4.50 2.07
C HIS A 66 -12.27 5.13 2.68
N PRO A 67 -12.13 6.09 3.61
CA PRO A 67 -13.27 6.86 4.11
C PRO A 67 -13.98 7.56 2.94
N ARG A 68 -15.31 7.59 2.98
CA ARG A 68 -16.04 8.36 1.95
C ARG A 68 -15.70 9.84 2.07
N ILE A 69 -15.72 10.54 0.95
CA ILE A 69 -15.57 11.99 0.92
C ILE A 69 -16.66 12.62 1.81
N GLY A 70 -16.24 13.30 2.88
CA GLY A 70 -17.14 13.94 3.86
C GLY A 70 -17.30 13.19 5.18
N GLU A 71 -16.89 11.92 5.25
CA GLU A 71 -16.84 11.16 6.50
C GLU A 71 -15.54 11.51 7.26
N ARG A 72 -15.65 12.40 8.24
CA ARG A 72 -14.55 12.64 9.20
C ARG A 72 -14.54 11.48 10.19
N HIS A 73 -13.77 10.44 9.92
CA HIS A 73 -13.35 9.58 11.00
C HIS A 73 -12.35 10.35 11.87
N ALA A 74 -12.71 10.54 13.14
CA ALA A 74 -11.80 10.95 14.19
C ALA A 74 -10.77 9.82 14.40
N ALA A 75 -9.82 9.70 13.49
CA ALA A 75 -8.64 8.88 13.67
C ALA A 75 -7.55 9.75 14.31
N ALA A 76 -7.06 9.29 15.47
CA ALA A 76 -5.91 9.83 16.19
C ALA A 76 -4.69 10.07 15.26
N PRO A 77 -3.75 10.96 15.64
CA PRO A 77 -3.00 11.77 14.68
C PRO A 77 -2.10 10.93 13.77
N ALA A 78 -2.38 11.00 12.48
CA ALA A 78 -1.44 10.67 11.43
C ALA A 78 -0.29 11.69 11.46
N SER A 79 0.90 11.18 11.80
CA SER A 79 2.25 11.73 11.56
C SER A 79 2.40 13.25 11.45
N ALA A 80 3.00 13.83 12.49
CA ALA A 80 3.57 15.17 12.43
C ALA A 80 4.67 15.29 11.35
N ALA A 81 4.72 16.50 10.79
CA ALA A 81 5.86 17.18 10.17
C ALA A 81 6.28 16.74 8.75
N ALA A 82 5.66 17.37 7.76
CA ALA A 82 6.44 18.08 6.75
C ALA A 82 7.06 19.32 7.41
N GLN A 83 8.35 19.57 7.23
CA GLN A 83 8.93 20.89 7.48
C GLN A 83 9.77 21.33 6.29
N ALA A 84 9.55 22.60 5.97
CA ALA A 84 10.22 23.44 5.00
C ALA A 84 11.63 23.82 5.44
#